data_AF-A0A9X4JPI6-F1
#
_entry.id   AF-A0A9X4JPI6-F1
#
_cell.length_a   1.000
_cell.length_b   1.000
_cell.length_c   1.000
_cell.angle_alpha   90.00
_cell.angle_beta   90.00
_cell.angle_gamma   90.00
#
_symmetry.space_group_name_H-M   'P 1'
#
loop_
_entity.id
_entity.type
_entity.pdbx_description
1 polymer ?
#
loop_
_entity_poly.entity_id
_entity_poly.type
_entity_poly.pdbx_seq_one_letter_code
_entity_poly.pdbx_strand_id
1 'polypeptide(L)'
;MPIDYRRMRATATRLLTENGKAYQLTRGGGTIRDQFGKEVTTPAITATVTGVITEYSSREIDGSLIATGDKKLAATFETEVRIDDRIEIDGKKWRVVQPNPVKPADVLISYNIQLRA
;
A
#
# COMPACT_ATOMS: atom_id res chain seq x y z
N MET A 1 -31.54 9.05 4.33
CA MET A 1 -30.43 9.97 4.66
C MET A 1 -29.22 9.55 3.83
N PRO A 2 -28.58 10.44 3.06
CA PRO A 2 -27.39 10.08 2.30
C PRO A 2 -26.20 9.81 3.26
N ILE A 3 -25.41 8.79 2.95
CA ILE A 3 -24.21 8.43 3.72
C ILE A 3 -23.11 9.43 3.38
N ASP A 4 -22.54 10.10 4.40
CA ASP A 4 -21.41 11.01 4.24
C ASP A 4 -20.07 10.26 4.37
N TYR A 5 -19.52 9.84 3.24
CA TYR A 5 -18.25 9.12 3.18
C TYR A 5 -17.04 9.95 3.63
N ARG A 6 -17.13 11.29 3.72
CA ARG A 6 -16.03 12.13 4.21
C ARG A 6 -15.84 11.97 5.72
N ARG A 7 -16.94 11.81 6.48
CA ARG A 7 -16.88 11.50 7.91
C ARG A 7 -16.29 10.12 8.18
N MET A 8 -16.61 9.15 7.34
CA MET A 8 -16.02 7.81 7.41
C MET A 8 -14.52 7.84 7.13
N ARG A 9 -14.07 8.58 6.10
CA ARG A 9 -12.65 8.84 5.82
C ARG A 9 -11.94 9.45 7.02
N ALA A 10 -12.47 10.52 7.60
CA ALA A 10 -11.86 11.18 8.75
C ALA A 10 -11.71 10.21 9.94
N THR A 11 -12.70 9.35 10.15
CA THR A 11 -12.66 8.33 11.21
C THR A 11 -11.60 7.26 10.92
N ALA A 12 -11.53 6.75 9.69
CA ALA A 12 -10.52 5.77 9.28
C ALA A 12 -9.10 6.33 9.40
N THR A 13 -8.86 7.54 8.89
CA THR A 13 -7.57 8.23 9.02
C THR A 13 -7.19 8.40 10.48
N ARG A 14 -8.11 8.87 11.34
CA ARG A 14 -7.85 9.04 12.77
C ARG A 14 -7.44 7.71 13.43
N LEU A 15 -8.21 6.64 13.20
CA LEU A 15 -7.92 5.33 13.81
C LEU A 15 -6.58 4.74 13.33
N LEU A 16 -6.28 4.85 12.04
CA LEU A 16 -5.02 4.35 11.46
C LEU A 16 -3.81 5.18 11.89
N THR A 17 -3.97 6.49 12.09
CA THR A 17 -2.90 7.34 12.61
C THR A 17 -2.66 7.13 14.10
N GLU A 18 -3.72 6.93 14.89
CA GLU A 18 -3.60 6.70 16.35
C GLU A 18 -3.06 5.31 16.69
N ASN A 19 -3.45 4.27 15.94
CA ASN A 19 -3.13 2.86 16.28
C ASN A 19 -2.16 2.20 15.30
N GLY A 20 -1.81 2.89 14.21
CA GLY A 20 -0.90 2.39 13.20
C GLY A 20 0.54 2.86 13.39
N LYS A 21 1.35 2.54 12.38
CA LYS A 21 2.75 2.95 12.28
C LYS A 21 2.99 3.57 10.91
N ALA A 22 3.92 4.50 10.86
CA ALA A 22 4.43 5.06 9.62
C ALA A 22 5.45 4.10 8.99
N TYR A 23 5.25 3.75 7.72
CA TYR A 23 6.10 2.91 6.91
C TYR A 23 6.67 3.68 5.74
N GLN A 24 7.93 3.42 5.39
CA GLN A 24 8.56 4.03 4.22
C GLN A 24 8.11 3.29 2.96
N LEU A 25 7.51 4.04 2.04
CA LEU A 25 7.15 3.59 0.70
C LEU A 25 8.19 4.13 -0.27
N THR A 26 8.76 3.24 -1.08
CA THR A 26 9.65 3.58 -2.19
C THR A 26 8.98 3.19 -3.50
N ARG A 27 8.80 4.16 -4.39
CA ARG A 27 8.26 3.98 -5.73
C ARG A 27 9.35 4.11 -6.78
N GLY A 28 9.39 3.15 -7.69
CA GLY A 28 10.36 3.12 -8.77
C GLY A 28 11.79 3.02 -8.24
N GLY A 29 12.69 3.78 -8.86
CA GLY A 29 14.12 3.61 -8.67
C GLY A 29 14.64 2.42 -9.47
N GLY A 30 15.57 2.70 -10.38
CA GLY A 30 16.18 1.67 -11.20
C GLY A 30 16.97 2.23 -12.37
N THR A 31 17.83 1.39 -12.91
CA THR A 31 18.61 1.67 -14.11
C THR A 31 17.87 1.08 -15.29
N ILE A 32 17.32 1.92 -16.17
CA ILE A 32 16.70 1.48 -17.42
C ILE A 32 17.67 1.79 -18.55
N ARG A 33 17.79 0.90 -19.54
CA ARG A 33 18.53 1.20 -20.76
C ARG A 33 17.65 1.98 -21.72
N ASP A 34 18.14 3.15 -22.13
CA ASP A 34 17.60 3.96 -23.21
C ASP A 34 17.64 3.20 -24.55
N GLN A 35 16.88 3.66 -25.55
CA GLN A 35 16.87 3.18 -26.94
C GLN A 35 18.26 3.23 -27.61
N PHE A 36 19.20 3.96 -27.03
CA PHE A 36 20.61 4.04 -27.45
C PHE A 36 21.57 3.21 -26.58
N GLY A 37 21.05 2.35 -25.68
CA GLY A 37 21.86 1.47 -24.82
C GLY A 37 22.50 2.16 -23.61
N LYS A 38 22.22 3.45 -23.39
CA LYS A 38 22.72 4.19 -22.23
C LYS A 38 21.91 3.87 -20.98
N GLU A 39 22.59 3.64 -19.87
CA GLU A 39 21.97 3.46 -18.56
C GLU A 39 21.42 4.80 -18.04
N VAL A 40 20.10 4.86 -17.86
CA VAL A 40 19.37 5.99 -17.28
C VAL A 40 18.90 5.57 -15.90
N THR A 41 19.49 6.18 -14.87
CA THR A 41 19.06 5.98 -13.48
C THR A 41 17.88 6.89 -13.20
N THR A 42 16.72 6.30 -12.93
CA THR A 42 15.55 7.05 -12.45
C THR A 42 15.63 7.16 -10.93
N PRO A 43 15.52 8.37 -10.34
CA PRO A 43 15.52 8.49 -8.89
C PRO A 43 14.30 7.79 -8.29
N ALA A 44 14.50 7.12 -7.17
CA ALA A 44 13.40 6.53 -6.41
C ALA A 44 12.61 7.64 -5.70
N ILE A 45 11.29 7.56 -5.74
CA ILE A 45 10.42 8.47 -5.01
C ILE A 45 10.12 7.83 -3.67
N THR A 46 10.42 8.51 -2.57
CA THR A 46 10.06 8.06 -1.23
C THR A 46 8.83 8.80 -0.73
N ALA A 47 7.95 8.08 -0.07
CA ALA A 47 6.76 8.59 0.60
C ALA A 47 6.56 7.85 1.93
N THR A 48 5.74 8.40 2.81
CA THR A 48 5.40 7.73 4.07
C THR A 48 3.95 7.28 4.00
N VAL A 49 3.70 6.01 4.32
CA VAL A 49 2.36 5.43 4.41
C VAL A 49 2.09 5.08 5.86
N THR A 50 1.00 5.61 6.42
CA THR A 50 0.59 5.27 7.78
C THR A 50 -0.48 4.20 7.74
N GLY A 51 -0.34 3.15 8.55
CA GLY A 51 -1.31 2.06 8.56
C GLY A 51 -1.07 1.00 9.61
N VAL A 52 -1.90 -0.03 9.58
CA VAL A 52 -1.84 -1.20 10.46
C VAL A 52 -1.65 -2.46 9.62
N ILE A 53 -0.68 -3.27 9.99
CA ILE A 53 -0.44 -4.58 9.37
C ILE A 53 -1.31 -5.62 10.04
N THR A 54 -1.94 -6.46 9.23
CA THR A 54 -2.72 -7.62 9.66
C THR A 54 -2.34 -8.83 8.80
N GLU A 55 -2.49 -10.03 9.36
CA GLU A 55 -2.23 -11.28 8.62
C GLU A 55 -3.49 -11.73 7.86
N TYR A 56 -3.31 -12.44 6.76
CA TYR A 56 -4.41 -13.17 6.13
C TYR A 56 -4.80 -14.37 7.01
N SER A 57 -6.10 -14.61 7.14
CA SER A 57 -6.56 -15.85 7.77
C SER A 57 -6.31 -17.04 6.84
N SER A 58 -6.18 -18.24 7.40
CA SER A 58 -5.95 -19.47 6.61
C SER A 58 -7.05 -19.77 5.58
N ARG A 59 -8.26 -19.22 5.77
CA ARG A 59 -9.38 -19.36 4.83
C ARG A 59 -9.29 -18.43 3.62
N GLU A 60 -8.53 -17.35 3.73
CA GLU A 60 -8.32 -16.39 2.66
C GLU A 60 -7.11 -16.74 1.79
N ILE A 61 -6.25 -17.64 2.26
CA ILE A 61 -5.09 -18.11 1.51
C ILE A 61 -5.57 -19.19 0.54
N ASP A 62 -5.63 -18.83 -0.74
CA ASP A 62 -6.00 -19.73 -1.84
C ASP A 62 -4.78 -20.34 -2.55
N GLY A 63 -3.57 -19.88 -2.24
CA GLY A 63 -2.31 -20.36 -2.82
C GLY A 63 -2.03 -19.83 -4.24
N SER A 64 -2.92 -19.01 -4.80
CA SER A 64 -2.81 -18.42 -6.14
C SER A 64 -2.73 -16.90 -6.07
N LEU A 65 -3.84 -16.21 -5.78
CA LEU A 65 -3.92 -14.77 -5.64
C LEU A 65 -3.33 -14.34 -4.29
N ILE A 66 -3.67 -15.05 -3.22
CA ILE A 66 -3.15 -14.82 -1.87
C ILE A 66 -2.27 -16.01 -1.50
N ALA A 67 -0.98 -15.76 -1.33
CA ALA A 67 0.00 -16.78 -1.01
C ALA A 67 0.29 -16.82 0.49
N THR A 68 0.77 -17.96 0.97
CA THR A 68 1.26 -18.10 2.35
C THR A 68 2.40 -17.11 2.60
N GLY A 69 2.22 -16.25 3.61
CA GLY A 69 3.20 -15.23 3.98
C GLY A 69 2.90 -13.84 3.42
N ASP A 70 1.87 -13.69 2.57
CA ASP A 70 1.34 -12.37 2.23
C ASP A 70 0.80 -11.68 3.47
N LYS A 71 0.89 -10.34 3.48
CA LYS A 71 0.37 -9.50 4.56
C LYS A 71 -0.65 -8.50 4.03
N LYS A 72 -1.60 -8.13 4.88
CA LYS A 72 -2.51 -7.02 4.64
C LYS A 72 -2.00 -5.78 5.34
N LEU A 73 -2.05 -4.65 4.65
CA LEU A 73 -1.79 -3.34 5.25
C LEU A 73 -3.01 -2.44 5.01
N ALA A 74 -3.72 -2.12 6.09
CA ALA A 74 -4.76 -1.10 6.07
C ALA A 74 -4.09 0.28 6.22
N ALA A 75 -4.14 1.10 5.18
CA ALA A 75 -3.40 2.37 5.12
C ALA A 75 -4.29 3.59 4.88
N THR A 76 -3.83 4.76 5.32
CA THR A 76 -4.52 6.03 5.12
C THR A 76 -4.62 6.39 3.64
N PHE A 77 -5.62 7.19 3.26
CA PHE A 77 -5.84 7.60 1.87
C PHE A 77 -4.83 8.65 1.35
N GLU A 78 -4.04 9.26 2.25
CA GLU A 78 -3.21 10.44 1.98
C GLU A 78 -2.09 10.14 0.99
N THR A 79 -1.47 8.97 1.14
CA THR A 79 -0.39 8.52 0.25
C THR A 79 -0.96 7.55 -0.75
N GLU A 80 -0.87 7.92 -2.03
CA GLU A 80 -1.25 7.03 -3.12
C GLU A 80 -0.33 5.81 -3.14
N VAL A 81 -0.91 4.61 -3.14
CA VAL A 81 -0.19 3.34 -3.25
C VAL A 81 -0.48 2.70 -4.60
N ARG A 82 0.57 2.28 -5.29
CA ARG A 82 0.52 1.66 -6.62
C ARG A 82 1.09 0.25 -6.56
N ILE A 83 0.72 -0.54 -7.56
CA ILE A 83 1.35 -1.84 -7.81
C ILE A 83 2.85 -1.62 -7.99
N ASP A 84 3.67 -2.54 -7.48
CA ASP A 84 5.14 -2.51 -7.49
C ASP A 84 5.82 -1.51 -6.56
N ASP A 85 5.07 -0.71 -5.81
CA ASP A 85 5.64 0.04 -4.70
C ASP A 85 6.27 -0.91 -3.67
N ARG A 86 7.35 -0.45 -3.03
CA ARG A 86 8.04 -1.20 -1.99
C ARG A 86 7.82 -0.53 -0.64
N ILE A 87 7.20 -1.25 0.29
CA ILE A 87 6.98 -0.77 1.65
C ILE A 87 7.97 -1.47 2.58
N GLU A 88 8.70 -0.69 3.37
CA GLU A 88 9.65 -1.21 4.34
C GLU A 88 8.97 -1.48 5.68
N ILE A 89 9.00 -2.73 6.10
CA ILE A 89 8.40 -3.22 7.35
C ILE A 89 9.48 -4.02 8.08
N ASP A 90 9.86 -3.53 9.27
CA ASP A 90 10.85 -4.16 10.15
C ASP A 90 12.17 -4.52 9.43
N GLY A 91 12.65 -3.60 8.57
CA GLY A 91 13.88 -3.76 7.79
C GLY A 91 13.75 -4.65 6.54
N LYS A 92 12.57 -5.20 6.26
CA LYS A 92 12.29 -5.98 5.06
C LYS A 92 11.46 -5.17 4.08
N LYS A 93 11.82 -5.21 2.79
CA LYS A 93 11.04 -4.58 1.71
C LYS A 93 9.96 -5.55 1.23
N TRP A 94 8.72 -5.11 1.30
CA TRP A 94 7.55 -5.83 0.82
C TRP A 94 7.04 -5.16 -0.45
N ARG A 95 6.78 -5.94 -1.49
CA ARG A 95 6.19 -5.46 -2.75
C ARG A 95 4.67 -5.36 -2.60
N VAL A 96 4.11 -4.26 -3.07
CA VAL A 96 2.67 -4.11 -3.25
C VAL A 96 2.22 -4.94 -4.44
N VAL A 97 1.44 -5.99 -4.17
CA VAL A 97 0.81 -6.82 -5.19
C VAL A 97 -0.46 -6.15 -5.70
N GLN A 98 -1.31 -5.73 -4.77
CA GLN A 98 -2.55 -5.02 -5.07
C GLN A 98 -2.82 -3.95 -4.00
N PRO A 99 -3.08 -2.68 -4.37
CA PRO A 99 -3.36 -1.63 -3.39
C PRO A 99 -4.79 -1.68 -2.82
N ASN A 100 -5.75 -2.29 -3.54
CA ASN A 100 -7.17 -2.44 -3.18
C ASN A 100 -7.77 -1.21 -2.46
N PRO A 101 -8.02 -0.10 -3.19
CA PRO A 101 -8.60 1.11 -2.62
C PRO A 101 -10.03 0.88 -2.11
N VAL A 102 -10.31 1.31 -0.87
CA VAL A 102 -11.66 1.35 -0.31
C VAL A 102 -12.30 2.66 -0.75
N LYS A 103 -12.98 2.64 -1.90
CA LYS A 103 -13.54 3.84 -2.54
C LYS A 103 -15.04 3.68 -2.81
N PRO A 104 -15.92 3.96 -1.84
CA PRO A 104 -17.34 4.09 -2.12
C PRO A 104 -17.62 5.34 -2.96
N ALA A 105 -18.26 5.16 -4.11
CA ALA A 105 -18.46 6.19 -5.11
C ALA A 105 -17.12 6.88 -5.48
N ASP A 106 -17.05 8.21 -5.36
CA ASP A 106 -15.85 8.99 -5.70
C ASP A 106 -14.92 9.29 -4.51
N VAL A 107 -15.23 8.77 -3.33
CA VAL A 107 -14.50 9.11 -2.09
C VAL A 107 -13.60 7.95 -1.67
N LEU A 108 -12.29 8.08 -1.87
CA LEU A 108 -11.30 7.13 -1.34
C LEU A 108 -11.22 7.25 0.19
N ILE A 109 -11.47 6.18 0.93
CA ILE A 109 -11.46 6.18 2.41
C ILE A 109 -10.11 5.72 2.95
N SER A 110 -9.59 4.62 2.42
CA SER A 110 -8.35 3.97 2.85
C SER A 110 -7.88 2.98 1.76
N TYR A 111 -6.73 2.34 1.98
CA TYR A 111 -6.25 1.23 1.16
C TYR A 111 -6.19 -0.06 1.96
N ASN A 112 -6.50 -1.21 1.34
CA ASN A 112 -6.34 -2.55 1.91
C ASN A 112 -5.27 -3.32 1.12
N ILE A 113 -4.03 -2.93 1.33
CA ILE A 113 -2.90 -3.30 0.48
C ILE A 113 -2.52 -4.76 0.74
N GLN A 114 -2.41 -5.54 -0.33
CA GLN A 114 -1.75 -6.84 -0.31
C GLN A 114 -0.26 -6.67 -0.52
N LEU A 115 0.51 -7.17 0.43
CA LEU A 115 1.96 -7.14 0.45
C LEU A 115 2.53 -8.55 0.30
N ARG A 116 3.55 -8.70 -0.54
CA ARG A 116 4.30 -9.93 -0.73
C ARG A 116 5.79 -9.68 -0.59
N ALA A 117 6.46 -10.57 0.12
CA ALA A 117 7.90 -10.55 0.34
C ALA A 117 8.70 -11.03 -0.88
#